data_AF-A0A7Y2GPU6-F1
#
_entry.id   AF-A0A7Y2GPU6-F1
#
_cell.length_a   1.000
_cell.length_b   1.000
_cell.length_c   1.000
_cell.angle_alpha   90.00
_cell.angle_beta   90.00
_cell.angle_gamma   90.00
#
_symmetry.space_group_name_H-M   'P 1'
#
loop_
_entity.id
_entity.type
_entity.pdbx_description
1 polymer ?
#
loop_
_entity_poly.entity_id
_entity_poly.type
_entity_poly.pdbx_seq_one_letter_code
_entity_poly.pdbx_strand_id
1 'polypeptide(L)'
;MDQPASTSIWKKILALVLAFGPGIFAIGYTIGTGSVTSMIVAGSTYGMQLLWVLLLSCVFSGILMFVYGNYALVTGETALFAFKKHLKWGK
;
A
#
# COMPACT_ATOMS: atom_id res chain seq x y z
N MET A 1 2.34 -23.10 28.28
CA MET A 1 3.75 -23.07 28.73
C MET A 1 4.53 -23.09 27.44
N ASP A 2 5.11 -21.98 26.96
CA ASP A 2 6.29 -21.34 27.53
C ASP A 2 6.38 -19.83 27.23
N GLN A 3 6.60 -19.05 28.29
CA GLN A 3 7.30 -17.76 28.20
C GLN A 3 8.81 -18.04 28.10
N PRO A 4 9.56 -17.15 27.44
CA PRO A 4 10.67 -16.57 28.17
C PRO A 4 10.50 -15.06 28.32
N ALA A 5 10.63 -14.64 29.57
CA ALA A 5 10.69 -13.26 30.03
C ALA A 5 12.07 -12.67 29.70
N SER A 6 12.12 -11.70 28.78
CA SER A 6 13.16 -10.63 28.70
C SER A 6 12.90 -9.79 27.44
N THR A 7 13.06 -8.46 27.54
CA THR A 7 13.06 -7.46 26.44
C THR A 7 11.72 -6.94 25.86
N SER A 8 10.99 -6.14 26.64
CA SER A 8 9.84 -5.31 26.20
C SER A 8 10.12 -4.48 24.92
N ILE A 9 11.37 -4.08 24.72
CA ILE A 9 11.82 -3.27 23.57
C ILE A 9 12.00 -4.12 22.30
N TRP A 10 12.59 -5.32 22.41
CA TRP A 10 12.77 -6.22 21.25
C TRP A 10 11.45 -6.79 20.74
N LYS A 11 10.49 -7.09 21.63
CA LYS A 11 9.13 -7.48 21.19
C LYS A 11 8.42 -6.35 20.44
N LYS A 12 8.60 -5.09 20.85
CA LYS A 12 8.07 -3.92 20.14
C LYS A 12 8.70 -3.75 18.76
N ILE A 13 10.02 -3.89 18.65
CA ILE A 13 10.74 -3.82 17.36
C ILE A 13 10.29 -4.97 16.44
N LEU A 14 10.20 -6.19 16.96
CA LEU A 14 9.77 -7.34 16.19
C LEU A 14 8.30 -7.21 15.73
N ALA A 15 7.40 -6.74 16.61
CA ALA A 15 6.01 -6.47 16.24
C ALA A 15 5.89 -5.36 15.18
N LEU A 16 6.73 -4.32 15.26
CA LEU A 16 6.79 -3.26 14.26
C LEU A 16 7.21 -3.82 12.89
N VAL A 17 8.27 -4.64 12.84
CA VAL A 17 8.75 -5.28 11.60
C VAL A 17 7.70 -6.22 11.02
N LEU A 18 7.00 -6.99 11.84
CA LEU A 18 5.89 -7.85 11.38
C LEU A 18 4.72 -7.01 10.81
N ALA A 19 4.43 -5.85 11.38
CA ALA A 19 3.39 -4.95 10.86
C ALA A 19 3.77 -4.30 9.51
N PHE A 20 5.06 -4.12 9.23
CA PHE A 20 5.54 -3.64 7.93
C PHE A 20 5.45 -4.67 6.81
N GLY A 21 5.47 -5.97 7.15
CA GLY A 21 5.35 -7.08 6.19
C GLY A 21 4.23 -6.89 5.16
N PRO A 22 2.95 -6.83 5.57
CA PRO A 22 1.83 -6.70 4.63
C PRO A 22 1.88 -5.42 3.79
N GLY A 23 2.45 -4.32 4.32
CA GLY A 23 2.63 -3.07 3.58
C GLY A 23 3.66 -3.21 2.45
N ILE A 24 4.80 -3.85 2.72
CA ILE A 24 5.84 -4.10 1.72
C ILE A 24 5.32 -5.04 0.62
N PHE A 25 4.58 -6.09 0.98
CA PHE A 25 3.96 -6.98 -0.01
C PHE A 25 2.97 -6.24 -0.90
N ALA A 26 2.09 -5.41 -0.33
CA ALA A 26 1.13 -4.64 -1.11
C ALA A 26 1.83 -3.71 -2.12
N ILE A 27 2.88 -3.01 -1.70
CA ILE A 27 3.68 -2.16 -2.60
C ILE A 27 4.35 -3.00 -3.68
N GLY A 28 4.94 -4.14 -3.31
CA GLY A 28 5.59 -5.06 -4.26
C GLY A 28 4.63 -5.61 -5.33
N TYR A 29 3.35 -5.82 -5.01
CA TYR A 29 2.33 -6.18 -5.99
C TYR A 29 1.99 -5.02 -6.94
N THR A 30 2.10 -3.77 -6.48
CA THR A 30 1.81 -2.59 -7.31
C THR A 30 3.00 -2.15 -8.17
N ILE A 31 4.24 -2.39 -7.73
CA ILE A 31 5.47 -1.96 -8.42
C ILE A 31 6.07 -3.14 -9.18
N GLY A 32 5.64 -3.31 -10.44
CA GLY A 32 6.18 -4.32 -11.35
C GLY A 32 7.27 -3.79 -12.29
N THR A 33 7.95 -4.68 -12.99
CA THR A 33 9.01 -4.34 -13.97
C THR A 33 8.55 -3.33 -15.03
N GLY A 34 7.31 -3.42 -15.50
CA GLY A 34 6.74 -2.46 -16.45
C GLY A 34 6.58 -1.04 -15.90
N SER A 35 6.31 -0.90 -14.59
CA SER A 35 6.19 0.40 -13.95
C SER A 35 7.56 1.09 -13.83
N VAL A 36 8.61 0.34 -13.49
CA VAL A 36 9.98 0.88 -13.41
C VAL A 36 10.57 1.18 -14.77
N THR A 37 10.36 0.35 -15.81
CA THR A 37 10.83 0.68 -17.16
C THR A 37 10.15 1.94 -17.72
N SER A 38 8.83 2.06 -17.55
CA SER A 38 8.09 3.25 -17.98
C SER A 38 8.53 4.50 -17.22
N MET A 39 8.83 4.38 -15.92
CA MET A 39 9.35 5.49 -15.12
C MET A 39 10.75 5.93 -15.59
N ILE A 40 11.63 5.00 -15.96
CA ILE A 40 12.95 5.31 -16.52
C ILE A 40 12.82 6.00 -17.88
N VAL A 41 11.98 5.48 -18.78
CA VAL A 41 11.74 6.07 -20.11
C VAL A 41 11.09 7.46 -20.02
N ALA A 42 10.13 7.63 -19.11
CA ALA A 42 9.53 8.93 -18.85
C ALA A 42 10.58 9.92 -18.29
N GLY A 43 11.42 9.45 -17.36
CA GLY A 43 12.52 10.25 -16.80
C GLY A 43 13.58 10.63 -17.83
N SER A 44 13.90 9.76 -18.81
CA SER A 44 14.85 10.09 -19.88
C SER A 44 14.25 11.02 -20.94
N THR A 45 12.93 10.96 -21.18
CA THR A 45 12.26 11.77 -22.21
C THR A 45 11.85 13.16 -21.71
N TYR A 46 11.36 13.27 -20.47
CA TYR A 46 10.85 14.53 -19.90
C TYR A 46 11.73 15.08 -18.76
N GLY A 47 12.84 14.41 -18.45
CA GLY A 47 13.79 14.86 -17.42
C GLY A 47 13.13 15.05 -16.05
N MET A 48 13.53 16.10 -15.35
CA MET A 48 13.02 16.42 -14.00
C MET A 48 11.62 17.07 -13.99
N GLN A 49 11.01 17.35 -15.14
CA GLN A 49 9.68 17.99 -15.19
C GLN A 49 8.56 17.10 -14.64
N LEU A 50 8.78 15.79 -14.57
CA LEU A 50 7.79 14.83 -14.05
C LEU A 50 7.78 14.74 -12.51
N LEU A 51 8.74 15.34 -11.79
CA LEU A 51 8.85 15.19 -10.34
C LEU A 51 7.58 15.66 -9.61
N TRP A 52 6.98 16.76 -10.06
CA TRP A 52 5.73 17.26 -9.47
C TRP A 52 4.55 16.31 -9.74
N VAL A 53 4.49 15.71 -10.93
CA VAL A 53 3.47 14.71 -11.30
C VAL A 53 3.62 13.45 -10.46
N LEU A 54 4.86 13.04 -10.21
CA LEU A 54 5.20 11.87 -9.42
C LEU A 54 4.82 12.07 -7.94
N LEU A 55 5.08 13.27 -7.41
CA LEU A 55 4.64 13.67 -6.06
C LEU A 55 3.11 13.65 -5.98
N LEU A 56 2.41 14.23 -6.96
CA LEU A 56 0.95 14.21 -7.02
C LEU A 56 0.42 12.78 -7.08
N SER A 57 1.05 11.90 -7.87
CA SER A 57 0.68 10.49 -7.96
C SER A 57 0.83 9.77 -6.62
N CYS A 58 1.90 10.02 -5.87
CA CYS A 58 2.08 9.46 -4.52
C CYS A 58 1.02 9.95 -3.55
N VAL A 59 0.64 11.23 -3.60
CA VAL A 59 -0.41 11.80 -2.76
C VAL A 59 -1.74 11.10 -3.02
N PHE A 60 -2.15 10.98 -4.29
CA PHE A 60 -3.40 10.27 -4.63
C PHE A 60 -3.35 8.81 -4.19
N SER A 61 -2.30 8.06 -4.54
CA SER A 61 -2.18 6.65 -4.15
C SER A 61 -2.21 6.46 -2.63
N GLY A 62 -1.54 7.34 -1.88
CA GLY A 62 -1.53 7.32 -0.42
C GLY A 62 -2.92 7.58 0.18
N ILE A 63 -3.65 8.57 -0.34
CA ILE A 63 -5.02 8.86 0.08
C ILE A 63 -5.93 7.66 -0.21
N LEU A 64 -5.85 7.08 -1.41
CA LEU A 64 -6.65 5.91 -1.77
C LEU A 64 -6.35 4.72 -0.86
N MET A 65 -5.06 4.42 -0.61
CA MET A 65 -4.66 3.35 0.31
C MET A 65 -5.18 3.60 1.73
N PHE A 66 -5.15 4.85 2.22
CA PHE A 66 -5.68 5.20 3.53
C PHE A 66 -7.19 5.01 3.61
N VAL A 67 -7.94 5.46 2.60
CA VAL A 67 -9.41 5.32 2.56
C VAL A 67 -9.80 3.84 2.46
N TYR A 68 -9.19 3.08 1.55
CA TYR A 68 -9.49 1.64 1.42
C TYR A 68 -9.07 0.84 2.65
N GLY A 69 -7.95 1.18 3.27
CA GLY A 69 -7.52 0.59 4.53
C GLY A 69 -8.52 0.86 5.65
N ASN A 70 -8.91 2.11 5.88
CA ASN A 70 -9.92 2.47 6.88
C ASN A 70 -11.28 1.84 6.58
N TYR A 71 -11.68 1.82 5.32
CA TYR A 71 -12.93 1.19 4.91
C TYR A 71 -12.94 -0.29 5.28
N ALA A 72 -11.91 -1.04 4.90
CA ALA A 72 -11.79 -2.46 5.23
C ALA A 72 -11.72 -2.71 6.75
N LEU A 73 -11.08 -1.82 7.52
CA LEU A 73 -11.02 -1.93 8.98
C LEU A 73 -12.36 -1.67 9.66
N VAL A 74 -13.18 -0.75 9.14
CA VAL A 74 -14.47 -0.37 9.74
C VAL A 74 -15.60 -1.31 9.31
N THR A 75 -15.65 -1.73 8.04
CA THR A 75 -16.75 -2.57 7.52
C THR A 75 -16.42 -4.07 7.54
N GLY A 76 -15.14 -4.44 7.63
CA GLY A 76 -14.70 -5.84 7.49
C GLY A 76 -14.86 -6.41 6.07
N GLU A 77 -15.34 -5.62 5.12
CA GLU A 77 -15.50 -5.99 3.72
C GLU A 77 -14.36 -5.37 2.89
N THR A 78 -13.79 -6.14 1.95
CA THR A 78 -12.80 -5.56 1.03
C THR A 78 -13.48 -4.56 0.11
N ALA A 79 -12.75 -3.53 -0.33
CA ALA A 79 -13.30 -2.50 -1.22
C ALA A 79 -13.96 -3.12 -2.46
N LEU A 80 -13.35 -4.16 -3.06
CA LEU A 80 -13.93 -4.91 -4.19
C LEU A 80 -15.23 -5.63 -3.85
N PHE A 81 -15.34 -6.22 -2.65
CA PHE A 81 -16.55 -6.91 -2.21
C PHE A 81 -17.69 -5.93 -1.96
N ALA A 82 -17.39 -4.77 -1.37
CA ALA A 82 -18.33 -3.68 -1.20
C ALA A 82 -18.81 -3.09 -2.54
N PHE A 83 -17.90 -2.88 -3.50
CA PHE A 83 -18.29 -2.48 -4.85
C PHE A 83 -19.19 -3.51 -5.53
N LYS A 84 -18.93 -4.81 -5.36
CA LYS A 84 -19.81 -5.87 -5.89
C LYS A 84 -21.20 -5.88 -5.23
N LYS A 85 -21.28 -5.62 -3.93
CA LYS A 85 -22.52 -5.72 -3.13
C LYS A 85 -23.39 -4.46 -3.17
N HIS A 86 -22.78 -3.28 -3.25
CA HIS A 86 -23.47 -1.99 -3.14
C HIS A 86 -23.61 -1.23 -4.47
N LEU A 87 -22.91 -1.65 -5.54
CA LEU A 87 -23.08 -1.07 -6.87
C LEU A 87 -24.08 -1.89 -7.68
N LYS A 88 -25.24 -1.29 -8.04
CA LYS A 88 -26.35 -1.94 -8.77
C LYS A 88 -25.99 -2.54 -10.15
N TRP A 89 -24.77 -2.34 -10.65
CA TRP A 89 -24.34 -2.76 -11.98
C TRP A 89 -23.15 -3.75 -11.99
N GLY A 90 -22.75 -4.27 -10.82
CA GLY A 90 -21.71 -5.29 -10.72
C GLY A 90 -22.32 -6.69 -10.74
N LYS A 91 -22.33 -7.35 -11.90
CA LYS A 91 -22.51 -8.80 -11.99
C LYS A 91 -21.20 -9.50 -11.65
#